data_AF-A0A7X6A9Y4-F1
#
_entry.id   AF-A0A7X6A9Y4-F1
#
_cell.length_a   1.000
_cell.length_b   1.000
_cell.length_c   1.000
_cell.angle_alpha   90.00
_cell.angle_beta   90.00
_cell.angle_gamma   90.00
#
_symmetry.space_group_name_H-M   'P 1'
#
loop_
_entity.id
_entity.type
_entity.pdbx_description
1 polymer ?
#
loop_
_entity_poly.entity_id
_entity_poly.type
_entity_poly.pdbx_seq_one_letter_code
_entity_poly.pdbx_strand_id
1 'polypeptide(L)'
;MARHDDDEGRRFFNRELSWLAFARRVLSLAESSETPLLERVNFVGIVGMLHDEFFMKRISGLKRKIGKSSVKTSADGRTPREVFDACRRELSEQVDALTGLLDRVLRPALRDAGAPILTYGELSELQQKRMRRYFKSSVMPILTPLAVDAEHPFPFISNLGLNIGVWLEQGRFIRIKVPANLPRWAALPDNTGFTPLEQVIVANL
;
A
#
# COMPACT_ATOMS: atom_id res chain seq x y z
N MET A 1 41.13 38.54 -2.89
CA MET A 1 40.83 37.49 -3.87
C MET A 1 39.92 36.48 -3.18
N ALA A 2 38.61 36.66 -3.33
CA ALA A 2 37.59 35.92 -2.57
C ALA A 2 37.51 34.47 -3.06
N ARG A 3 37.71 33.50 -2.16
CA ARG A 3 37.35 32.10 -2.41
C ARG A 3 35.84 31.99 -2.25
N HIS A 4 35.16 31.74 -3.36
CA HIS A 4 33.71 31.76 -3.48
C HIS A 4 33.19 30.34 -3.76
N ASP A 5 33.60 29.34 -2.96
CA ASP A 5 33.39 27.92 -3.32
C ASP A 5 32.55 27.07 -2.32
N ASP A 6 31.96 27.64 -1.26
CA ASP A 6 31.34 26.82 -0.19
C ASP A 6 29.80 26.93 -0.03
N ASP A 7 29.03 27.38 -1.04
CA ASP A 7 27.56 27.49 -0.92
C ASP A 7 26.73 27.06 -2.15
N GLU A 8 27.31 26.33 -3.12
CA GLU A 8 26.54 25.90 -4.30
C GLU A 8 25.51 24.80 -3.98
N GLY A 9 25.81 23.91 -3.03
CA GLY A 9 24.92 22.81 -2.63
C GLY A 9 23.65 23.25 -1.90
N ARG A 10 23.58 24.48 -1.38
CA ARG A 10 22.39 25.00 -0.67
C ARG A 10 21.32 25.60 -1.58
N ARG A 11 21.60 25.73 -2.88
CA ARG A 11 20.69 26.37 -3.85
C ARG A 11 19.69 25.41 -4.50
N PHE A 12 19.88 24.10 -4.36
CA PHE A 12 19.05 23.08 -5.01
C PHE A 12 18.31 22.21 -3.99
N PHE A 13 17.05 21.92 -4.28
CA PHE A 13 16.28 20.93 -3.53
C PHE A 13 16.62 19.52 -3.97
N ASN A 14 16.62 18.57 -3.02
CA ASN A 14 16.79 17.17 -3.34
C ASN A 14 15.60 16.65 -4.14
N ARG A 15 15.85 16.13 -5.34
CA ARG A 15 14.80 15.61 -6.23
C ARG A 15 13.88 14.58 -5.54
N GLU A 16 14.43 13.72 -4.70
CA GLU A 16 13.67 12.61 -4.11
C GLU A 16 12.82 13.10 -2.94
N LEU A 17 13.35 14.02 -2.14
CA LEU A 17 12.58 14.69 -1.09
C LEU A 17 11.52 15.64 -1.66
N SER A 18 11.80 16.35 -2.76
CA SER A 18 10.80 17.16 -3.45
C SER A 18 9.63 16.32 -3.97
N TRP A 19 9.90 15.10 -4.42
CA TRP A 19 8.85 14.19 -4.83
C TRP A 19 7.99 13.76 -3.62
N LEU A 20 8.61 13.46 -2.48
CA LEU A 20 7.86 13.14 -1.25
C LEU A 20 7.08 14.34 -0.71
N ALA A 21 7.60 15.56 -0.86
CA ALA A 21 6.87 16.78 -0.54
C ALA A 21 5.62 16.95 -1.42
N PHE A 22 5.69 16.55 -2.70
CA PHE A 22 4.51 16.48 -3.55
C PHE A 22 3.50 15.44 -3.03
N ALA A 23 3.94 14.23 -2.68
CA ALA A 23 3.06 13.22 -2.08
C ALA A 23 2.42 13.71 -0.77
N ARG A 24 3.17 14.43 0.07
CA ARG A 24 2.66 15.09 1.28
C ARG A 24 1.56 16.11 0.97
N ARG A 25 1.71 16.87 -0.12
CA ARG A 25 0.66 17.81 -0.54
C ARG A 25 -0.61 17.09 -0.95
N VAL A 26 -0.52 15.96 -1.65
CA VAL A 26 -1.69 15.15 -1.99
C VAL A 26 -2.32 14.55 -0.73
N LEU A 27 -1.52 14.07 0.22
CA LEU A 27 -2.00 13.61 1.53
C LEU A 27 -2.77 14.71 2.29
N SER A 28 -2.31 15.96 2.23
CA SER A 28 -3.03 17.07 2.87
C SER A 28 -4.44 17.31 2.31
N LEU A 29 -4.70 16.93 1.05
CA LEU A 29 -6.04 16.97 0.47
C LEU A 29 -6.95 15.87 1.04
N ALA A 30 -6.39 14.70 1.37
CA ALA A 30 -7.12 13.65 2.08
C ALA A 30 -7.38 14.02 3.55
N GLU A 31 -6.48 14.77 4.18
CA GLU A 31 -6.59 15.19 5.59
C GLU A 31 -7.62 16.32 5.78
N SER A 32 -7.77 17.20 4.79
CA SER A 32 -8.67 18.35 4.83
C SER A 32 -10.15 17.97 5.04
N SER A 33 -10.81 18.61 6.00
CA SER A 33 -12.27 18.49 6.22
C SER A 33 -13.09 19.17 5.14
N GLU A 34 -12.49 20.13 4.42
CA GLU A 34 -13.15 20.85 3.32
C GLU A 34 -13.27 20.00 2.06
N THR A 35 -12.54 18.88 1.99
CA THR A 35 -12.60 17.96 0.86
C THR A 35 -13.77 16.97 1.08
N PRO A 36 -14.66 16.76 0.08
CA PRO A 36 -15.75 15.80 0.21
C PRO A 36 -15.26 14.40 0.59
N LEU A 37 -16.03 13.67 1.41
CA LEU A 37 -15.60 12.40 2.01
C LEU A 37 -15.06 11.40 0.98
N LEU A 38 -15.78 11.16 -0.12
CA LEU A 38 -15.34 10.22 -1.14
C LEU A 38 -14.10 10.72 -1.91
N GLU A 39 -13.93 12.04 -2.08
CA GLU A 39 -12.70 12.60 -2.65
C GLU A 39 -11.51 12.40 -1.72
N ARG A 40 -11.71 12.48 -0.39
CA ARG A 40 -10.65 12.15 0.57
C ARG A 40 -10.22 10.69 0.46
N VAL A 41 -11.17 9.78 0.28
CA VAL A 41 -10.89 8.34 0.03
C VAL A 41 -10.14 8.16 -1.30
N ASN A 42 -10.51 8.89 -2.35
CA ASN A 42 -9.79 8.88 -3.62
C ASN A 42 -8.33 9.34 -3.44
N PHE A 43 -8.11 10.46 -2.72
CA PHE A 43 -6.76 10.95 -2.44
C PHE A 43 -5.92 9.97 -1.63
N VAL A 44 -6.51 9.24 -0.68
CA VAL A 44 -5.80 8.14 0.01
C VAL A 44 -5.31 7.08 -1.00
N GLY A 45 -6.15 6.69 -1.95
CA GLY A 45 -5.76 5.76 -3.02
C GLY A 45 -4.61 6.32 -3.88
N ILE A 46 -4.68 7.61 -4.23
CA ILE A 46 -3.64 8.29 -5.00
C ILE A 46 -2.32 8.33 -4.22
N VAL A 47 -2.35 8.63 -2.91
CA VAL A 47 -1.14 8.63 -2.06
C VAL A 47 -0.52 7.22 -2.01
N GLY A 48 -1.33 6.16 -1.91
CA GLY A 48 -0.83 4.79 -1.98
C GLY A 48 -0.11 4.49 -3.30
N MET A 49 -0.71 4.85 -4.45
CA MET A 49 -0.07 4.69 -5.77
C MET A 49 1.23 5.48 -5.89
N LEU A 50 1.26 6.68 -5.31
CA LEU A 50 2.46 7.49 -5.22
C LEU A 50 3.55 6.75 -4.40
N HIS A 51 3.23 6.26 -3.19
CA HIS A 51 4.19 5.52 -2.38
C HIS A 51 4.76 4.29 -3.11
N ASP A 52 3.91 3.54 -3.81
CA ASP A 52 4.31 2.40 -4.64
C ASP A 52 5.33 2.81 -5.72
N GLU A 53 5.02 3.86 -6.49
CA GLU A 53 5.91 4.34 -7.54
C GLU A 53 7.26 4.81 -6.97
N PHE A 54 7.22 5.57 -5.87
CA PHE A 54 8.41 6.08 -5.22
C PHE A 54 9.32 4.95 -4.74
N PHE A 55 8.73 3.94 -4.09
CA PHE A 55 9.49 2.82 -3.55
C PHE A 55 10.09 1.98 -4.68
N MET A 56 9.27 1.62 -5.68
CA MET A 56 9.72 0.79 -6.79
C MET A 56 10.84 1.45 -7.61
N LYS A 57 10.69 2.73 -7.96
CA LYS A 57 11.60 3.42 -8.89
C LYS A 57 12.74 4.13 -8.16
N ARG A 58 12.43 4.94 -7.15
CA ARG A 58 13.39 5.88 -6.55
C ARG A 58 14.19 5.27 -5.41
N ILE A 59 13.53 4.57 -4.47
CA ILE A 59 14.24 3.86 -3.40
C ILE A 59 15.17 2.78 -3.97
N SER A 60 14.71 2.00 -4.95
CA SER A 60 15.56 1.04 -5.67
C SER A 60 16.77 1.72 -6.33
N GLY A 61 16.58 2.89 -6.93
CA GLY A 61 17.65 3.69 -7.50
C GLY A 61 18.69 4.15 -6.48
N LEU A 62 18.24 4.61 -5.31
CA LEU A 62 19.11 5.01 -4.20
C LEU A 62 19.90 3.82 -3.65
N LYS A 63 19.26 2.66 -3.44
CA LYS A 63 19.94 1.44 -3.01
C LYS A 63 21.06 1.02 -3.97
N ARG A 64 20.82 1.08 -5.28
CA ARG A 64 21.87 0.82 -6.29
C ARG A 64 23.03 1.82 -6.21
N LYS A 65 22.76 3.09 -5.93
CA LYS A 65 23.82 4.11 -5.75
C LYS A 65 24.64 3.86 -4.48
N ILE A 66 23.99 3.46 -3.39
CA ILE A 66 24.65 3.14 -2.12
C ILE A 66 25.60 1.95 -2.27
N GLY A 67 25.25 0.95 -3.09
CA GLY A 67 26.11 -0.22 -3.33
C GLY A 67 27.31 0.02 -4.24
N LYS A 68 27.51 1.24 -4.78
CA LYS A 68 28.66 1.56 -5.64
C LYS A 68 29.81 2.12 -4.80
N SER A 69 31.05 1.82 -5.22
CA SER A 69 32.26 2.26 -4.53
C SER A 69 32.54 3.76 -4.61
N SER A 70 31.94 4.49 -5.57
CA SER A 70 32.07 5.95 -5.66
C SER A 70 30.83 6.65 -5.11
N VAL A 71 31.01 7.44 -4.07
CA VAL A 71 29.96 8.27 -3.47
C VAL A 71 29.88 9.58 -4.24
N LYS A 72 28.96 9.66 -5.20
CA LYS A 72 28.57 10.95 -5.79
C LYS A 72 27.43 11.54 -4.98
N THR A 73 27.63 12.73 -4.44
CA THR A 73 26.60 13.51 -3.76
C THR A 73 25.54 13.99 -4.74
N SER A 74 24.33 14.20 -4.26
CA SER A 74 23.26 14.86 -5.02
C SER A 74 23.51 16.37 -5.10
N ALA A 75 22.74 17.06 -5.95
CA ALA A 75 22.89 18.50 -6.20
C ALA A 75 22.74 19.37 -4.94
N ASP A 76 22.07 18.84 -3.92
CA ASP A 76 21.90 19.46 -2.60
C ASP A 76 23.01 19.09 -1.59
N GLY A 77 24.11 18.48 -2.05
CA GLY A 77 25.27 18.10 -1.24
C GLY A 77 25.14 16.79 -0.45
N ARG A 78 23.97 16.16 -0.41
CA ARG A 78 23.74 14.92 0.35
C ARG A 78 24.33 13.68 -0.32
N THR A 79 24.85 12.74 0.46
CA THR A 79 25.23 11.42 -0.01
C THR A 79 23.98 10.56 -0.32
N PRO A 80 24.08 9.53 -1.18
CA PRO A 80 22.95 8.63 -1.46
C PRO A 80 22.37 7.96 -0.21
N ARG A 81 23.20 7.70 0.82
CA ARG A 81 22.75 7.13 2.09
C ARG A 81 21.94 8.13 2.91
N GLU A 82 22.41 9.38 3.04
CA GLU A 82 21.66 10.43 3.73
C GLU A 82 20.31 10.71 3.05
N VAL A 83 20.26 10.75 1.72
CA VAL A 83 19.01 10.91 0.97
C VAL A 83 18.09 9.71 1.23
N PHE A 84 18.60 8.49 1.17
CA PHE A 84 17.81 7.28 1.46
C PHE A 84 17.22 7.29 2.88
N ASP A 85 18.03 7.62 3.88
CA ASP A 85 17.58 7.67 5.28
C ASP A 85 16.54 8.79 5.49
N ALA A 86 16.73 9.96 4.86
CA ALA A 86 15.75 11.04 4.88
C ALA A 86 14.43 10.65 4.20
N CYS A 87 14.49 10.02 3.02
CA CYS A 87 13.30 9.53 2.32
C CYS A 87 12.56 8.45 3.13
N ARG A 88 13.29 7.56 3.82
CA ARG A 88 12.66 6.54 4.66
C ARG A 88 11.91 7.13 5.85
N ARG A 89 12.47 8.16 6.50
CA ARG A 89 11.79 8.86 7.60
C ARG A 89 10.51 9.53 7.10
N GLU A 90 10.60 10.34 6.05
CA GLU A 90 9.44 11.02 5.48
C GLU A 90 8.35 10.03 5.01
N LEU A 91 8.73 8.93 4.35
CA LEU A 91 7.78 7.88 3.96
C LEU A 91 7.09 7.26 5.18
N SER A 92 7.82 6.95 6.24
CA SER A 92 7.24 6.39 7.47
C SER A 92 6.20 7.35 8.06
N GLU A 93 6.56 8.63 8.17
CA GLU A 93 5.65 9.67 8.68
C GLU A 93 4.41 9.86 7.79
N GLN A 94 4.53 9.73 6.47
CA GLN A 94 3.39 9.76 5.56
C GLN A 94 2.49 8.53 5.73
N VAL A 95 3.07 7.35 5.89
CA VAL A 95 2.31 6.10 6.10
C VAL A 95 1.57 6.15 7.43
N ASP A 96 2.22 6.60 8.51
CA ASP A 96 1.59 6.73 9.82
C ASP A 96 0.41 7.71 9.80
N ALA A 97 0.58 8.85 9.13
CA ALA A 97 -0.50 9.83 8.92
C ALA A 97 -1.66 9.24 8.09
N LEU A 98 -1.35 8.53 6.99
CA LEU A 98 -2.33 7.91 6.12
C LEU A 98 -3.14 6.83 6.85
N THR A 99 -2.47 5.95 7.61
CA THR A 99 -3.12 4.92 8.43
C THR A 99 -3.97 5.54 9.53
N GLY A 100 -3.45 6.56 10.22
CA GLY A 100 -4.21 7.30 11.23
C GLY A 100 -5.48 7.94 10.66
N LEU A 101 -5.37 8.57 9.48
CA LEU A 101 -6.50 9.17 8.77
C LEU A 101 -7.54 8.11 8.37
N LEU A 102 -7.09 6.98 7.80
CA LEU A 102 -7.96 5.88 7.42
C LEU A 102 -8.75 5.34 8.61
N ASP A 103 -8.06 4.98 9.68
CA ASP A 103 -8.67 4.24 10.78
C ASP A 103 -9.49 5.11 11.73
N ARG A 104 -9.03 6.33 12.00
CA ARG A 104 -9.65 7.21 13.00
C ARG A 104 -10.64 8.21 12.42
N VAL A 105 -10.60 8.46 11.12
CA VAL A 105 -11.44 9.49 10.48
C VAL A 105 -12.28 8.92 9.35
N LEU A 106 -11.66 8.33 8.33
CA LEU A 106 -12.38 7.95 7.11
C LEU A 106 -13.26 6.73 7.31
N ARG A 107 -12.78 5.67 7.99
CA ARG A 107 -13.60 4.48 8.27
C ARG A 107 -14.85 4.80 9.11
N PRO A 108 -14.76 5.57 10.22
CA PRO A 108 -15.95 6.02 10.95
C PRO A 108 -16.88 6.87 10.07
N ALA A 109 -16.35 7.88 9.35
CA ALA A 109 -17.17 8.75 8.52
C ALA A 109 -17.91 7.99 7.40
N LEU A 110 -17.26 6.99 6.79
CA LEU A 110 -17.88 6.11 5.80
C LEU A 110 -19.00 5.26 6.41
N ARG A 111 -18.82 4.78 7.63
CA ARG A 111 -19.85 4.05 8.37
C ARG A 111 -21.06 4.95 8.64
N ASP A 112 -20.84 6.18 9.10
CA ASP A 112 -21.91 7.15 9.38
C ASP A 112 -22.65 7.58 8.10
N ALA A 113 -21.94 7.61 6.98
CA ALA A 113 -22.51 7.87 5.65
C ALA A 113 -23.22 6.65 5.02
N GLY A 114 -23.34 5.53 5.72
CA GLY A 114 -24.03 4.33 5.24
C GLY A 114 -23.22 3.44 4.29
N ALA A 115 -21.91 3.65 4.20
CA ALA A 115 -20.99 2.85 3.37
C ALA A 115 -19.86 2.22 4.21
N PRO A 116 -20.16 1.45 5.27
CA PRO A 116 -19.13 0.91 6.15
C PRO A 116 -18.21 -0.06 5.41
N ILE A 117 -16.92 0.01 5.74
CA ILE A 117 -15.94 -1.02 5.38
C ILE A 117 -15.75 -1.91 6.60
N LEU A 118 -16.33 -3.11 6.55
CA LEU A 118 -16.32 -4.09 7.63
C LEU A 118 -15.24 -5.14 7.38
N THR A 119 -14.59 -5.59 8.45
CA THR A 119 -13.84 -6.85 8.43
C THR A 119 -14.82 -8.03 8.35
N TYR A 120 -14.35 -9.19 7.88
CA TYR A 120 -15.18 -10.38 7.75
C TYR A 120 -15.77 -10.81 9.11
N GLY A 121 -15.03 -10.61 10.20
CA GLY A 121 -15.49 -10.90 11.56
C GLY A 121 -16.58 -9.96 12.09
N GLU A 122 -16.69 -8.75 11.52
CA GLU A 122 -17.78 -7.80 11.85
C GLU A 122 -19.08 -8.10 11.09
N LEU A 123 -19.07 -9.06 10.15
CA LEU A 123 -20.24 -9.40 9.35
C LEU A 123 -21.25 -10.22 10.17
N SER A 124 -22.53 -9.90 10.00
CA SER A 124 -23.63 -10.75 10.49
C SER A 124 -23.60 -12.14 9.85
N GLU A 125 -24.22 -13.13 10.51
CA GLU A 125 -24.31 -14.50 9.98
C GLU A 125 -24.92 -14.55 8.56
N LEU A 126 -25.93 -13.71 8.30
CA LEU A 126 -26.55 -13.60 6.99
C LEU A 126 -25.57 -13.08 5.93
N GLN A 127 -24.81 -12.04 6.26
CA GLN A 127 -23.77 -11.49 5.38
C GLN A 127 -22.66 -12.52 5.14
N GLN A 128 -22.19 -13.22 6.18
CA GLN A 128 -21.19 -14.28 6.05
C GLN A 128 -21.69 -15.42 5.15
N LYS A 129 -22.93 -15.88 5.32
CA LYS A 129 -23.55 -16.91 4.46
C LYS A 129 -23.60 -16.47 3.00
N ARG A 130 -23.87 -15.18 2.74
CA ARG A 130 -23.88 -14.61 1.39
C ARG A 130 -22.46 -14.51 0.81
N MET A 131 -21.49 -14.04 1.58
CA MET A 131 -20.08 -13.98 1.17
C MET A 131 -19.50 -15.36 0.91
N ARG A 132 -19.87 -16.38 1.69
CA ARG A 132 -19.51 -17.78 1.43
C ARG A 132 -20.07 -18.28 0.09
N ARG A 133 -21.31 -17.92 -0.25
CA ARG A 133 -21.88 -18.26 -1.55
C ARG A 133 -21.12 -17.57 -2.68
N TYR A 134 -20.88 -16.26 -2.55
CA TYR A 134 -20.09 -15.48 -3.51
C TYR A 134 -18.68 -16.07 -3.69
N PHE A 135 -18.02 -16.44 -2.60
CA PHE A 135 -16.72 -17.13 -2.64
C PHE A 135 -16.81 -18.40 -3.49
N LYS A 136 -17.75 -19.31 -3.18
CA LYS A 136 -17.90 -20.58 -3.90
C LYS A 136 -18.25 -20.40 -5.39
N SER A 137 -19.12 -19.45 -5.72
CA SER A 137 -19.61 -19.28 -7.10
C SER A 137 -18.68 -18.47 -7.99
N SER A 138 -17.91 -17.54 -7.42
CA SER A 138 -17.25 -16.48 -8.20
C SER A 138 -15.76 -16.32 -7.90
N VAL A 139 -15.33 -16.60 -6.67
CA VAL A 139 -13.93 -16.40 -6.26
C VAL A 139 -13.14 -17.71 -6.36
N MET A 140 -13.61 -18.76 -5.69
CA MET A 140 -12.97 -20.07 -5.61
C MET A 140 -12.64 -20.68 -6.99
N PRO A 141 -13.51 -20.61 -8.02
CA PRO A 141 -13.20 -21.18 -9.33
C PRO A 141 -11.99 -20.55 -10.05
N ILE A 142 -11.60 -19.33 -9.67
CA ILE A 142 -10.47 -18.60 -10.27
C ILE A 142 -9.27 -18.49 -9.32
N LEU A 143 -9.35 -19.05 -8.11
CA LEU A 143 -8.19 -19.15 -7.23
C LEU A 143 -7.28 -20.27 -7.70
N THR A 144 -5.98 -19.99 -7.70
CA THR A 144 -4.95 -20.99 -8.00
C THR A 144 -3.98 -21.06 -6.83
N PRO A 145 -4.28 -21.91 -5.81
CA PRO A 145 -3.35 -22.16 -4.72
C PRO A 145 -2.09 -22.82 -5.25
N LEU A 146 -0.93 -22.34 -4.81
CA LEU A 146 0.37 -22.91 -5.17
C LEU A 146 1.10 -23.36 -3.91
N ALA A 147 1.28 -24.68 -3.77
CA ALA A 147 2.14 -25.24 -2.75
C ALA A 147 3.61 -24.93 -3.05
N VAL A 148 4.37 -24.61 -2.02
CA VAL A 148 5.82 -24.43 -2.09
C VAL A 148 6.48 -25.57 -1.35
N ASP A 149 7.30 -26.34 -2.06
CA ASP A 149 8.07 -27.48 -1.57
C ASP A 149 9.35 -27.67 -2.41
N ALA A 150 10.11 -28.74 -2.17
CA ALA A 150 11.36 -28.99 -2.88
C ALA A 150 11.19 -29.16 -4.40
N GLU A 151 10.03 -29.67 -4.83
CA GLU A 151 9.70 -29.89 -6.25
C GLU A 151 9.04 -28.65 -6.86
N HIS A 152 8.39 -27.82 -6.04
CA HIS A 152 7.74 -26.57 -6.44
C HIS A 152 8.36 -25.37 -5.70
N PRO A 153 9.47 -24.79 -6.19
CA PRO A 153 10.16 -23.70 -5.51
C PRO A 153 9.29 -22.44 -5.41
N PHE A 154 9.70 -21.53 -4.51
CA PHE A 154 8.96 -20.29 -4.27
C PHE A 154 8.76 -19.50 -5.58
N PRO A 155 7.51 -19.16 -5.94
CA PRO A 155 7.19 -18.64 -7.26
C PRO A 155 7.59 -17.17 -7.40
N PHE A 156 7.66 -16.71 -8.65
CA PHE A 156 7.69 -15.29 -8.93
C PHE A 156 6.43 -14.59 -8.36
N ILE A 157 6.65 -13.45 -7.70
CA ILE A 157 5.59 -12.60 -7.16
C ILE A 157 5.40 -11.41 -8.09
N SER A 158 4.19 -11.31 -8.65
CA SER A 158 3.78 -10.17 -9.45
C SER A 158 3.91 -8.89 -8.63
N ASN A 159 4.47 -7.84 -9.22
CA ASN A 159 4.56 -6.55 -8.57
C ASN A 159 3.16 -6.00 -8.23
N LEU A 160 3.03 -5.37 -7.05
CA LEU A 160 1.77 -4.85 -6.48
C LEU A 160 0.63 -5.89 -6.36
N GLY A 161 0.93 -7.18 -6.56
CA GLY A 161 -0.06 -8.24 -6.41
C GLY A 161 -0.27 -8.57 -4.93
N LEU A 162 -1.52 -8.56 -4.49
CA LEU A 162 -1.87 -9.04 -3.15
C LEU A 162 -1.81 -10.58 -3.13
N ASN A 163 -1.07 -11.13 -2.18
CA ASN A 163 -0.89 -12.57 -1.99
C ASN A 163 -1.15 -12.92 -0.52
N ILE A 164 -1.82 -14.05 -0.31
CA ILE A 164 -2.05 -14.66 0.99
C ILE A 164 -1.06 -15.82 1.12
N GLY A 165 -0.26 -15.82 2.18
CA GLY A 165 0.57 -16.96 2.57
C GLY A 165 -0.12 -17.76 3.66
N VAL A 166 -0.27 -19.06 3.45
CA VAL A 166 -0.90 -20.00 4.38
C VAL A 166 0.15 -21.03 4.80
N TRP A 167 0.32 -21.19 6.12
CA TRP A 167 1.19 -22.21 6.69
C TRP A 167 0.34 -23.36 7.24
N LEU A 168 0.58 -24.58 6.77
CA LEU A 168 -0.09 -25.78 7.27
C LEU A 168 0.76 -26.46 8.35
N GLU A 169 0.11 -27.21 9.24
CA GLU A 169 0.75 -27.87 10.38
C GLU A 169 1.88 -28.84 9.98
N GLN A 170 1.84 -29.40 8.77
CA GLN A 170 2.87 -30.30 8.23
C GLN A 170 4.08 -29.57 7.64
N GLY A 171 4.25 -28.26 7.94
CA GLY A 171 5.35 -27.45 7.42
C GLY A 171 5.22 -27.08 5.94
N ARG A 172 4.02 -27.22 5.37
CA ARG A 172 3.74 -26.90 3.96
C ARG A 172 3.27 -25.46 3.84
N PHE A 173 3.93 -24.69 2.98
CA PHE A 173 3.52 -23.33 2.63
C PHE A 173 2.66 -23.34 1.38
N ILE A 174 1.52 -22.63 1.41
CA ILE A 174 0.66 -22.42 0.25
C ILE A 174 0.55 -20.92 0.01
N ARG A 175 0.83 -20.52 -1.22
CA ARG A 175 0.56 -19.17 -1.72
C ARG A 175 -0.78 -19.13 -2.43
N ILE A 176 -1.59 -18.13 -2.12
CA ILE A 176 -2.82 -17.84 -2.86
C ILE A 176 -2.73 -16.39 -3.36
N LYS A 177 -2.74 -16.20 -4.68
CA LYS A 177 -2.81 -14.85 -5.27
C LYS A 177 -4.25 -14.37 -5.23
N VAL A 178 -4.49 -13.17 -4.68
CA VAL A 178 -5.82 -12.56 -4.71
C VAL A 178 -6.10 -12.11 -6.16
N PRO A 179 -7.23 -12.52 -6.78
CA PRO A 179 -7.51 -12.19 -8.17
C PRO A 179 -7.69 -10.68 -8.36
N ALA A 180 -6.88 -10.07 -9.24
CA ALA A 180 -6.93 -8.63 -9.51
C ALA A 180 -8.06 -8.23 -10.48
N ASN A 181 -8.67 -9.20 -11.16
CA ASN A 181 -9.83 -9.00 -12.05
C ASN A 181 -11.16 -8.94 -11.28
N LEU A 182 -11.14 -9.17 -9.96
CA LEU A 182 -12.29 -8.95 -9.09
C LEU A 182 -12.09 -7.65 -8.28
N PRO A 183 -13.18 -6.92 -7.98
CA PRO A 183 -13.09 -5.79 -7.07
C PRO A 183 -12.54 -6.23 -5.71
N ARG A 184 -11.51 -5.52 -5.21
CA ARG A 184 -10.96 -5.79 -3.87
C ARG A 184 -12.01 -5.59 -2.77
N TRP A 185 -12.92 -4.63 -2.96
CA TRP A 185 -14.01 -4.38 -2.02
C TRP A 185 -15.25 -5.16 -2.45
N ALA A 186 -15.48 -6.30 -1.80
CA ALA A 186 -16.66 -7.12 -2.04
C ALA A 186 -17.89 -6.43 -1.41
N ALA A 187 -18.88 -6.10 -2.24
CA ALA A 187 -20.12 -5.48 -1.79
C ALA A 187 -20.94 -6.46 -0.94
N LEU A 188 -21.42 -5.97 0.20
CA LEU A 188 -22.35 -6.71 1.06
C LEU A 188 -23.78 -6.63 0.49
N PRO A 189 -24.64 -7.60 0.81
CA PRO A 189 -26.05 -7.58 0.41
C PRO A 189 -26.75 -6.28 0.83
N ASP A 190 -27.79 -5.92 0.09
CA ASP A 190 -28.71 -4.80 0.41
C ASP A 190 -27.99 -3.46 0.64
N ASN A 191 -26.84 -3.26 -0.01
CA ASN A 191 -25.97 -2.09 0.11
C ASN A 191 -25.55 -1.79 1.56
N THR A 192 -25.36 -2.83 2.37
CA THR A 192 -24.98 -2.70 3.79
C THR A 192 -23.47 -2.44 4.01
N GLY A 193 -22.72 -2.13 2.96
CA GLY A 193 -21.30 -1.81 3.01
C GLY A 193 -20.42 -2.75 2.19
N PHE A 194 -19.15 -2.87 2.59
CA PHE A 194 -18.13 -3.62 1.86
C PHE A 194 -17.25 -4.42 2.82
N THR A 195 -16.67 -5.52 2.34
CA THR A 195 -15.61 -6.28 3.02
C THR A 195 -14.42 -6.52 2.09
N PRO A 196 -13.16 -6.56 2.58
CA PRO A 196 -12.02 -6.89 1.75
C PRO A 196 -12.12 -8.33 1.20
N LEU A 197 -11.87 -8.50 -0.10
CA LEU A 197 -11.90 -9.78 -0.80
C LEU A 197 -10.91 -10.78 -0.20
N GLU A 198 -9.72 -10.31 0.19
CA GLU A 198 -8.71 -11.12 0.86
C GLU A 198 -9.22 -11.76 2.15
N GLN A 199 -10.08 -11.08 2.91
CA GLN A 199 -10.68 -11.65 4.12
C GLN A 199 -11.80 -12.64 3.79
N VAL A 200 -12.57 -12.39 2.72
CA VAL A 200 -13.54 -13.38 2.22
C VAL A 200 -12.85 -14.67 1.81
N ILE A 201 -11.68 -14.57 1.15
CA ILE A 201 -10.86 -15.73 0.81
C ILE A 201 -10.43 -16.44 2.09
N VAL A 202 -9.68 -15.76 2.98
CA VAL A 202 -9.13 -16.37 4.20
C VAL A 202 -10.19 -17.04 5.07
N ALA A 203 -11.37 -16.44 5.23
CA ALA A 203 -12.44 -16.98 6.07
C ALA A 203 -13.18 -18.18 5.46
N ASN A 204 -12.90 -18.55 4.21
CA ASN A 204 -13.55 -19.65 3.50
C ASN A 204 -12.55 -20.63 2.86
N LEU A 205 -11.26 -20.56 3.24
CA LEU A 205 -10.25 -21.58 2.92
C LEU A 205 -10.46 -22.85 3.76
#